data_AF-A0A956D8T9-F1
#
_entry.id   AF-A0A956D8T9-F1
#
_cell.length_a   1.000
_cell.length_b   1.000
_cell.length_c   1.000
_cell.angle_alpha   90.00
_cell.angle_beta   90.00
_cell.angle_gamma   90.00
#
_symmetry.space_group_name_H-M   'P 1'
#
loop_
_entity.id
_entity.type
_entity.pdbx_description
1 polymer ?
#
loop_
_entity_poly.entity_id
_entity_poly.type
_entity_poly.pdbx_seq_one_letter_code
_entity_poly.pdbx_strand_id
1 'polypeptide(L)' 'PHVTVPVLALVSPDDEMPGANPAVAQAAFDALAGPKERVEIEGGHFGLMFDPSPELEHARRTQLRFLQEQLLG' A
#
# COMPACT_ATOMS: atom_id res chain seq x y z
N PRO A 1 -15.18 -0.78 12.46
CA PRO A 1 -13.94 0.04 12.49
C PRO A 1 -13.12 -0.29 13.76
N HIS A 2 -12.27 -1.32 13.69
CA HIS A 2 -11.54 -1.84 14.86
C HIS A 2 -10.01 -1.74 14.71
N VAL A 3 -9.52 -1.43 13.51
CA VAL A 3 -8.09 -1.21 13.25
C VAL A 3 -7.80 0.26 13.54
N THR A 4 -7.16 0.51 14.67
CA THR A 4 -6.82 1.86 15.18
C THR A 4 -5.33 2.17 15.17
N VAL A 5 -4.49 1.21 14.76
CA VAL A 5 -3.05 1.39 14.61
C VAL A 5 -2.73 2.15 13.30
N PRO A 6 -1.54 2.75 13.18
CA PRO A 6 -1.07 3.30 11.91
C PRO A 6 -1.07 2.25 10.79
N VAL A 7 -1.59 2.59 9.61
CA VAL A 7 -1.63 1.70 8.44
C VAL A 7 -1.11 2.42 7.20
N LEU A 8 -0.24 1.75 6.45
CA LEU A 8 0.13 2.10 5.07
C LEU A 8 -0.58 1.13 4.12
N ALA A 9 -1.36 1.66 3.17
CA ALA A 9 -1.97 0.91 2.09
C ALA A 9 -1.27 1.23 0.76
N LEU A 10 -0.54 0.25 0.22
CA LEU A 10 0.00 0.31 -1.13
C LEU A 10 -1.00 -0.37 -2.07
N VAL A 11 -1.47 0.34 -3.09
CA VAL A 11 -2.51 -0.14 -4.00
C VAL A 11 -2.07 0.11 -5.44
N SER A 12 -2.17 -0.90 -6.31
CA SER A 12 -2.07 -0.67 -7.75
C SER A 12 -3.47 -0.49 -8.34
N PRO A 13 -3.73 0.58 -9.11
CA PRO A 13 -4.94 0.68 -9.92
C PRO A 13 -4.95 -0.29 -11.11
N ASP A 14 -3.78 -0.81 -11.49
CA ASP A 14 -3.56 -1.71 -12.62
C ASP A 14 -3.49 -3.20 -12.20
N ASP A 15 -3.83 -3.52 -10.94
CA ASP A 15 -3.90 -4.92 -10.48
C ASP A 15 -4.96 -5.70 -11.28
N GLU A 16 -4.46 -6.58 -12.14
CA GLU A 16 -5.23 -7.34 -13.11
C GLU A 16 -5.90 -8.59 -12.53
N MET A 17 -5.66 -8.91 -11.24
CA MET A 17 -6.17 -10.14 -10.66
C MET A 17 -7.69 -10.09 -10.50
N PRO A 18 -8.41 -11.18 -10.83
CA PRO A 18 -9.84 -11.26 -10.60
C PRO A 18 -10.19 -10.95 -9.14
N GLY A 19 -10.99 -9.89 -8.94
CA GLY A 19 -11.42 -9.45 -7.61
C GLY A 19 -10.56 -8.35 -6.98
N ALA A 20 -9.39 -8.02 -7.56
CA ALA A 20 -8.69 -6.79 -7.24
C ALA A 20 -9.49 -5.60 -7.78
N ASN A 21 -10.39 -5.07 -6.96
CA ASN A 21 -11.26 -3.96 -7.31
C ASN A 21 -10.79 -2.70 -6.57
N PRO A 22 -10.37 -1.64 -7.29
CA PRO A 22 -9.91 -0.40 -6.66
C PRO A 22 -10.94 0.22 -5.70
N ALA A 23 -12.23 0.10 -6.00
CA ALA A 23 -13.29 0.61 -5.13
C ALA A 23 -13.39 -0.18 -3.81
N VAL A 24 -13.12 -1.49 -3.84
CA VAL A 24 -13.09 -2.32 -2.62
C VAL A 24 -11.86 -1.98 -1.78
N ALA A 25 -10.70 -1.82 -2.41
CA ALA A 25 -9.48 -1.38 -1.72
C ALA A 25 -9.68 0.00 -1.05
N GLN A 26 -10.32 0.95 -1.77
CA GLN A 26 -10.68 2.25 -1.22
C GLN A 26 -11.65 2.14 -0.04
N ALA A 27 -12.71 1.35 -0.17
CA ALA A 27 -13.67 1.13 0.91
C ALA A 27 -13.03 0.50 2.16
N ALA A 28 -12.10 -0.44 1.97
CA ALA A 28 -11.33 -1.03 3.07
C ALA A 28 -10.43 0.01 3.76
N PHE A 29 -9.74 0.84 2.98
CA PHE A 29 -8.94 1.95 3.51
C PHE A 29 -9.80 2.96 4.28
N ASP A 30 -10.97 3.32 3.75
CA ASP A 30 -11.89 4.26 4.38
C ASP A 30 -12.43 3.75 5.72
N ALA A 31 -12.62 2.43 5.85
CA ALA A 31 -13.10 1.80 7.08
C ALA A 31 -12.07 1.75 8.23
N LEU A 32 -10.79 2.03 7.97
CA LEU A 32 -9.74 2.13 8.99
C LEU A 32 -9.98 3.35 9.90
N ALA A 33 -9.81 3.15 11.22
CA ALA A 33 -10.10 4.15 12.25
C ALA A 33 -8.84 4.83 12.82
N GLY A 34 -7.66 4.26 12.57
CA GLY A 34 -6.37 4.83 12.98
C GLY A 34 -5.77 5.79 11.96
N PRO A 35 -4.59 6.37 12.25
CA PRO A 35 -3.77 7.07 11.27
C PRO A 35 -3.55 6.18 10.04
N LYS A 36 -3.69 6.75 8.85
CA LYS A 36 -3.64 5.96 7.62
C LYS A 36 -3.06 6.75 6.47
N GLU A 37 -2.27 6.07 5.66
CA GLU A 37 -1.66 6.59 4.45
C GLU A 37 -1.97 5.64 3.29
N ARG A 38 -2.36 6.18 2.13
CA ARG A 38 -2.55 5.42 0.90
C ARG A 38 -1.57 5.92 -0.14
N VAL A 39 -0.86 5.00 -0.79
CA VAL A 39 0.06 5.28 -1.88
C VAL A 39 -0.32 4.38 -3.05
N GLU A 40 -0.50 4.99 -4.22
CA GLU A 40 -0.65 4.24 -5.46
C GLU A 40 0.72 3.87 -6.00
N ILE A 41 0.85 2.62 -6.45
CA ILE A 41 2.06 2.10 -7.07
C ILE A 41 1.77 1.68 -8.50
N GLU A 42 2.78 1.83 -9.36
CA GLU A 42 2.72 1.36 -10.75
C GLU A 42 2.90 -0.17 -10.83
N GLY A 43 2.46 -0.76 -11.93
CA GLY A 43 2.57 -2.20 -12.21
C GLY A 43 1.35 -3.00 -11.76
N GLY A 44 1.20 -4.23 -12.26
CA GLY A 44 0.08 -5.09 -11.93
C GLY A 44 0.17 -5.74 -10.54
N HIS A 45 -0.63 -6.78 -10.31
CA HIS A 45 -0.64 -7.57 -9.07
C HIS A 45 0.75 -8.04 -8.63
N PHE A 46 1.56 -8.35 -9.64
CA PHE A 46 2.90 -8.88 -9.49
C PHE A 46 4.00 -7.83 -9.71
N GLY A 47 3.65 -6.54 -9.75
CA GLY A 47 4.57 -5.44 -10.04
C GLY A 47 5.79 -5.36 -9.12
N LEU A 48 5.70 -5.94 -7.92
CA LEU A 48 6.78 -5.94 -6.92
C LEU A 48 7.60 -7.24 -6.88
N MET A 49 7.41 -8.19 -7.81
CA MET A 49 8.09 -9.49 -7.76
C MET A 49 9.57 -9.46 -8.12
N PHE A 50 10.00 -8.54 -8.98
CA PHE A 50 11.33 -8.59 -9.58
C PHE A 50 12.30 -7.60 -8.93
N ASP A 51 13.47 -8.11 -8.55
CA ASP A 51 14.61 -7.33 -8.07
C ASP A 51 15.77 -7.44 -9.07
N PRO A 52 16.32 -6.31 -9.58
CA PRO A 52 15.88 -4.94 -9.34
C PRO A 52 14.73 -4.49 -10.25
N SER A 53 13.82 -3.69 -9.71
CA SER A 53 12.82 -2.95 -10.49
C SER A 53 12.51 -1.59 -9.85
N PRO A 54 12.20 -0.54 -10.64
CA PRO A 54 11.79 0.76 -10.12
C PRO A 54 10.57 0.69 -9.20
N GLU A 55 9.61 -0.16 -9.52
CA GLU A 55 8.37 -0.37 -8.77
C GLU A 55 8.66 -0.95 -7.38
N LEU A 56 9.50 -1.99 -7.32
CA LEU A 56 9.95 -2.58 -6.05
C LEU A 56 10.73 -1.58 -5.21
N GLU A 57 11.65 -0.82 -5.81
CA GLU A 57 12.43 0.17 -5.06
C GLU A 57 11.55 1.30 -4.51
N HIS A 58 10.58 1.77 -5.29
CA HIS A 58 9.62 2.77 -4.83
C HIS A 58 8.77 2.25 -3.66
N ALA A 59 8.24 1.03 -3.76
CA ALA A 59 7.49 0.39 -2.67
C ALA A 59 8.36 0.23 -1.41
N ARG A 60 9.60 -0.29 -1.55
CA ARG A 60 10.53 -0.48 -0.43
C ARG A 60 10.84 0.83 0.28
N ARG A 61 11.17 1.89 -0.46
CA ARG A 61 11.46 3.22 0.14
C ARG A 61 10.26 3.78 0.88
N THR A 62 9.06 3.62 0.32
CA THR A 62 7.82 4.06 0.95
C THR A 62 7.55 3.32 2.26
N GLN A 63 7.70 1.99 2.25
CA GLN A 63 7.53 1.17 3.45
C GLN A 63 8.58 1.48 4.52
N LEU A 64 9.85 1.63 4.13
CA LEU A 64 10.93 1.99 5.06
C LEU A 64 10.68 3.35 5.72
N ARG A 65 10.30 4.37 4.94
CA ARG A 65 9.96 5.69 5.47
C ARG A 65 8.81 5.58 6.48
N PHE A 66 7.72 4.94 6.10
CA PHE A 66 6.56 4.76 6.99
C PHE A 66 6.95 4.07 8.29
N LEU A 67 7.71 2.98 8.23
CA LEU A 67 8.17 2.27 9.43
C LEU A 67 9.09 3.12 10.30
N GLN A 68 10.01 3.89 9.70
CA GLN A 68 10.88 4.80 10.45
C GLN A 68 10.06 5.87 11.19
N GLU A 69 9.07 6.46 10.53
CA GLU A 69 8.18 7.45 11.16
C GLU A 69 7.37 6.85 12.31
N GLN A 70 6.89 5.61 12.19
CA GLN A 70 6.06 4.99 13.23
C GLN A 70 6.86 4.37 14.40
N LEU A 71 8.11 3.96 14.17
CA LEU A 71 8.92 3.26 15.17
C LEU A 71 9.99 4.12 15.83
N LEU A 72 10.45 5.17 15.14
CA LEU A 72 11.58 6.01 15.57
C LEU A 72 11.18 7.49 15.73
N GLY A 73 9.98 7.86 15.27
CA GLY A 73 9.42 9.21 15.37
C GLY A 73 8.78 9.51 16.71
#